data_AF-A0A372K669-F1
#
_entry.id   AF-A0A372K669-F1
#
_cell.length_a   1.000
_cell.length_b   1.000
_cell.length_c   1.000
_cell.angle_alpha   90.00
_cell.angle_beta   90.00
_cell.angle_gamma   90.00
#
_symmetry.space_group_name_H-M   'P 1'
#
loop_
_entity.id
_entity.type
_entity.pdbx_description
1 polymer ?
#
loop_
_entity_poly.entity_id
_entity_poly.type
_entity_poly.pdbx_seq_one_letter_code
_entity_poly.pdbx_strand_id
1 'polypeptide(L)'
;MCLIVFDWRPDALDAPLFTLAANRDEFFRRTAEPMHWWSDAPGVLAGRDLVGGGAWLGMTRGGRFAALTNYRAPHEMRADAPTRGTLVSNWLTGALSTPDVPLDSPLAYLERVARDGAIYNGFNLLIGDWSRRELAWYCNRSSAAPTLLESGTHGISNAVLDTAWPKLVRKRAELRALLEGDALAPLESLVDLMRDPRLARDDELPSTGIPLERERVLSAAFIESPEYGTRGTTALRVLAGGKDESDAAGSATLRASVLERSDDNGSHRVVRPGNFERSFAFKIEG
;
A
#
# COMPACT_ATOMS: atom_id res chain seq x y z
N MET A 1 0.31 -1.55 11.65
CA MET A 1 1.35 -2.45 11.11
C MET A 1 0.80 -2.88 9.77
N CYS A 2 1.56 -2.80 8.70
CA CYS A 2 1.05 -3.20 7.39
C CYS A 2 2.09 -4.08 6.72
N LEU A 3 1.64 -4.93 5.82
CA LEU A 3 2.46 -5.77 4.94
C LEU A 3 2.01 -5.52 3.51
N ILE A 4 2.94 -5.20 2.62
CA ILE A 4 2.70 -4.98 1.19
C ILE A 4 3.69 -5.85 0.43
N VAL A 5 3.22 -6.59 -0.56
CA VAL A 5 4.05 -7.20 -1.61
C VAL A 5 3.52 -6.74 -2.95
N PHE A 6 4.43 -6.44 -3.88
CA PHE A 6 4.04 -5.96 -5.20
C PHE A 6 5.06 -6.35 -6.27
N ASP A 7 4.59 -6.45 -7.50
CA ASP A 7 5.38 -6.61 -8.70
C ASP A 7 5.21 -5.35 -9.56
N TRP A 8 6.34 -4.74 -9.91
CA TRP A 8 6.43 -3.47 -10.63
C TRP A 8 7.16 -3.69 -11.96
N ARG A 9 6.49 -3.39 -13.08
CA ARG A 9 6.96 -3.61 -14.45
C ARG A 9 6.73 -2.35 -15.29
N PRO A 10 7.54 -1.28 -15.10
CA PRO A 10 7.33 -0.01 -15.79
C PRO A 10 7.37 -0.13 -17.31
N ASP A 11 8.12 -1.11 -17.84
CA ASP A 11 8.28 -1.32 -19.28
C ASP A 11 7.22 -2.24 -19.91
N ALA A 12 6.25 -2.72 -19.12
CA ALA A 12 5.19 -3.61 -19.63
C ALA A 12 4.26 -2.88 -20.62
N LEU A 13 4.14 -3.41 -21.84
CA LEU A 13 3.27 -2.84 -22.88
C LEU A 13 1.90 -3.51 -22.95
N ASP A 14 1.86 -4.85 -22.88
CA ASP A 14 0.64 -5.67 -22.97
C ASP A 14 0.50 -6.64 -21.78
N ALA A 15 1.01 -6.24 -20.62
CA ALA A 15 1.02 -7.02 -19.39
C ALA A 15 0.72 -6.12 -18.18
N PRO A 16 0.50 -6.68 -16.97
CA PRO A 16 0.39 -5.88 -15.77
C PRO A 16 1.62 -4.98 -15.57
N LEU A 17 1.39 -3.68 -15.51
CA LEU A 17 2.38 -2.67 -15.13
C LEU A 17 2.64 -2.75 -13.62
N PHE A 18 1.60 -3.01 -12.83
CA PHE A 18 1.68 -3.10 -11.38
C PHE A 18 0.69 -4.14 -10.85
N THR A 19 1.15 -5.02 -9.98
CA THR A 19 0.28 -5.92 -9.20
C THR A 19 0.67 -5.85 -7.74
N LEU A 20 -0.29 -5.64 -6.83
CA LEU A 20 -0.05 -5.45 -5.41
C LEU A 20 -1.04 -6.25 -4.58
N ALA A 21 -0.55 -6.78 -3.45
CA ALA A 21 -1.35 -7.33 -2.38
C ALA A 21 -0.90 -6.71 -1.04
N ALA A 22 -1.83 -6.19 -0.23
CA ALA A 22 -1.53 -5.48 1.00
C ALA A 22 -2.48 -5.83 2.14
N ASN A 23 -1.94 -6.01 3.34
CA ASN A 23 -2.69 -6.11 4.58
C ASN A 23 -2.58 -4.81 5.37
N ARG A 24 -3.73 -4.33 5.85
CA ARG A 24 -3.83 -3.29 6.88
C ARG A 24 -4.01 -3.95 8.23
N ASP A 25 -2.97 -3.94 9.05
CA ASP A 25 -3.05 -4.42 10.43
C ASP A 25 -3.20 -3.22 11.38
N GLU A 26 -4.26 -3.21 12.17
CA GLU A 26 -4.59 -2.06 13.01
C GLU A 26 -5.37 -2.50 14.24
N PHE A 27 -5.34 -1.66 15.28
CA PHE A 27 -6.21 -1.82 16.44
C PHE A 27 -7.68 -1.78 16.01
N PHE A 28 -8.48 -2.70 16.52
CA PHE A 28 -9.90 -2.79 16.16
C PHE A 28 -10.70 -1.55 16.59
N ARG A 29 -10.26 -0.88 17.68
CA ARG A 29 -10.84 0.38 18.15
C ARG A 29 -10.58 1.59 17.25
N ARG A 30 -9.64 1.52 16.30
CA ARG A 30 -9.33 2.65 15.42
C ARG A 30 -10.31 2.67 14.25
N THR A 31 -11.39 3.42 14.39
CA THR A 31 -12.46 3.50 13.37
C THR A 31 -11.91 3.90 12.00
N ALA A 32 -12.39 3.22 10.95
CA ALA A 32 -12.03 3.51 9.57
C ALA A 32 -13.21 3.16 8.65
N GLU A 33 -13.29 3.82 7.51
CA GLU A 33 -14.19 3.49 6.42
C GLU A 33 -13.49 2.54 5.43
N PRO A 34 -14.19 1.52 4.91
CA PRO A 34 -13.70 0.69 3.82
C PRO A 34 -13.39 1.51 2.56
N MET A 35 -12.74 0.87 1.61
CA MET A 35 -12.42 1.50 0.32
C MET A 35 -13.68 1.97 -0.40
N HIS A 36 -13.71 3.26 -0.74
CA HIS A 36 -14.79 3.89 -1.48
C HIS A 36 -14.27 5.14 -2.21
N TRP A 37 -15.05 5.66 -3.16
CA TRP A 37 -14.80 6.98 -3.76
C TRP A 37 -15.18 8.05 -2.75
N TRP A 38 -14.22 8.88 -2.34
CA TRP A 38 -14.44 9.89 -1.30
C TRP A 38 -15.42 10.96 -1.76
N SER A 39 -16.32 11.38 -0.88
CA SER A 39 -17.32 12.41 -1.20
C SER A 39 -16.72 13.82 -1.31
N ASP A 40 -15.70 14.12 -0.51
CA ASP A 40 -14.98 15.40 -0.47
C ASP A 40 -13.79 15.47 -1.45
N ALA A 41 -13.43 14.34 -2.07
CA ALA A 41 -12.47 14.26 -3.15
C ALA A 41 -12.87 13.16 -4.15
N PRO A 42 -13.85 13.40 -5.04
CA PRO A 42 -14.49 12.36 -5.88
C PRO A 42 -13.56 11.55 -6.80
N GLY A 43 -12.37 12.10 -7.08
CA GLY A 43 -11.33 11.40 -7.85
C GLY A 43 -10.50 10.41 -7.05
N VAL A 44 -10.68 10.31 -5.72
CA VAL A 44 -9.88 9.48 -4.80
C VAL A 44 -10.64 8.22 -4.42
N LEU A 45 -10.03 7.06 -4.68
CA LEU A 45 -10.48 5.74 -4.21
C LEU A 45 -9.53 5.25 -3.11
N ALA A 46 -9.99 5.26 -1.87
CA ALA A 46 -9.20 4.83 -0.72
C ALA A 46 -10.09 4.45 0.47
N GLY A 47 -9.57 3.64 1.38
CA GLY A 47 -10.13 3.57 2.72
C GLY A 47 -9.75 4.81 3.53
N ARG A 48 -10.61 5.23 4.46
CA ARG A 48 -10.43 6.47 5.23
C ARG A 48 -10.25 6.17 6.71
N ASP A 49 -9.18 6.66 7.30
CA ASP A 49 -8.96 6.60 8.74
C ASP A 49 -9.78 7.70 9.43
N LEU A 50 -10.82 7.33 10.17
CA LEU A 50 -11.71 8.29 10.82
C LEU A 50 -11.12 8.91 12.10
N VAL A 51 -10.02 8.35 12.61
CA VAL A 51 -9.31 8.93 13.75
C VAL A 51 -8.24 9.91 13.28
N GLY A 52 -7.48 9.54 12.25
CA GLY A 52 -6.39 10.37 11.71
C GLY A 52 -6.77 11.27 10.54
N GLY A 53 -7.95 11.10 9.95
CA GLY A 53 -8.44 11.85 8.78
C GLY A 53 -7.78 11.52 7.43
N GLY A 54 -6.79 10.62 7.41
CA GLY A 54 -5.99 10.28 6.22
C GLY A 54 -6.33 8.91 5.62
N ALA A 55 -5.41 8.40 4.79
CA ALA A 55 -5.52 7.08 4.15
C ALA A 55 -4.25 6.24 4.42
N TRP A 56 -4.32 4.94 4.16
CA TRP A 56 -3.15 4.03 4.21
C TRP A 56 -2.78 3.49 2.83
N LEU A 57 -3.75 3.34 1.93
CA LEU A 57 -3.56 2.91 0.56
C LEU A 57 -4.70 3.51 -0.27
N GLY A 58 -4.38 4.03 -1.44
CA GLY A 58 -5.38 4.55 -2.35
C GLY A 58 -4.82 4.89 -3.72
N MET A 59 -5.72 5.23 -4.62
CA MET A 59 -5.40 5.67 -5.97
C MET A 59 -6.43 6.68 -6.48
N THR A 60 -6.13 7.33 -7.59
CA THR A 60 -7.03 8.28 -8.23
C THR A 60 -7.40 7.88 -9.65
N ARG A 61 -8.46 8.50 -10.17
CA ARG A 61 -8.81 8.40 -11.60
C ARG A 61 -7.69 8.88 -12.50
N GLY A 62 -6.97 9.93 -12.12
CA GLY A 62 -5.80 10.45 -12.84
C GLY A 62 -4.50 9.64 -12.63
N GLY A 63 -4.58 8.42 -12.11
CA GLY A 63 -3.43 7.50 -12.08
C GLY A 63 -2.44 7.73 -10.93
N ARG A 64 -2.74 8.61 -9.97
CA ARG A 64 -1.93 8.71 -8.74
C ARG A 64 -2.19 7.50 -7.86
N PHE A 65 -1.14 7.00 -7.22
CA PHE A 65 -1.20 5.94 -6.23
C PHE A 65 -0.38 6.30 -5.01
N ALA A 66 -0.83 5.87 -3.83
CA ALA A 66 -0.05 5.96 -2.62
C ALA A 66 -0.34 4.80 -1.67
N ALA A 67 0.70 4.32 -0.99
CA ALA A 67 0.57 3.36 0.10
C ALA A 67 1.57 3.66 1.22
N LEU A 68 1.18 3.36 2.45
CA LEU A 68 1.97 3.61 3.65
C LEU A 68 2.05 2.37 4.54
N THR A 69 3.24 2.12 5.07
CA THR A 69 3.42 1.20 6.19
C THR A 69 4.08 1.92 7.37
N ASN A 70 3.74 1.51 8.60
CA ASN A 70 4.48 1.98 9.78
C ASN A 70 5.86 1.33 9.81
N TYR A 71 6.87 2.06 10.27
CA TYR A 71 8.15 1.48 10.69
C TYR A 71 8.07 1.05 12.16
N ARG A 72 8.62 -0.12 12.49
CA ARG A 72 8.57 -0.69 13.84
C ARG A 72 9.77 -0.22 14.65
N ALA A 73 9.52 0.79 15.49
CA ALA A 73 10.48 1.31 16.46
C ALA A 73 9.73 1.67 17.76
N PRO A 74 9.43 0.70 18.65
CA PRO A 74 8.58 0.93 19.82
C PRO A 74 9.15 2.00 20.77
N HIS A 75 10.47 2.13 20.85
CA HIS A 75 11.16 3.09 21.72
C HIS A 75 11.25 4.51 21.14
N GLU A 76 10.86 4.70 19.88
CA GLU A 76 10.92 6.01 19.19
C GLU A 76 9.53 6.63 19.00
N MET A 77 8.47 5.99 19.53
CA MET A 77 7.11 6.46 19.29
C MET A 77 6.82 7.75 20.06
N ARG A 78 6.43 8.76 19.29
CA ARG A 78 6.00 10.07 19.75
C ARG A 78 4.48 10.19 19.69
N ALA A 79 3.85 10.50 20.81
CA ALA A 79 2.40 10.67 20.89
C ALA A 79 1.90 11.97 20.24
N ASP A 80 2.76 12.99 20.19
CA ASP A 80 2.51 14.31 19.61
C ASP A 80 2.80 14.39 18.10
N ALA A 81 3.40 13.35 17.52
CA ALA A 81 3.75 13.35 16.11
C ALA A 81 2.50 13.38 15.22
N PRO A 82 2.52 14.12 14.10
CA PRO A 82 1.39 14.17 13.17
C PRO A 82 1.04 12.77 12.63
N THR A 83 -0.24 12.57 12.30
CA THR A 83 -0.66 11.35 11.61
C THR A 83 -0.02 11.28 10.23
N ARG A 84 0.51 10.11 9.88
CA ARG A 84 1.18 9.90 8.59
C ARG A 84 0.19 9.62 7.46
N GLY A 85 -1.06 9.26 7.78
CA GLY A 85 -2.07 8.99 6.77
C GLY A 85 -2.40 10.22 5.91
N THR A 86 -2.10 11.43 6.40
CA THR A 86 -2.20 12.67 5.60
C THR A 86 -1.18 12.72 4.48
N LEU A 87 -0.02 12.08 4.62
CA LEU A 87 0.97 11.98 3.53
C LEU A 87 0.41 11.18 2.34
N VAL A 88 -0.47 10.21 2.60
CA VAL A 88 -1.15 9.45 1.54
C VAL A 88 -2.23 10.33 0.91
N SER A 89 -3.12 10.89 1.72
CA SER A 89 -4.24 11.69 1.20
C SER A 89 -3.77 12.95 0.47
N ASN A 90 -2.72 13.63 0.95
CA ASN A 90 -2.18 14.84 0.33
C ASN A 90 -1.66 14.60 -1.10
N TRP A 91 -1.06 13.45 -1.36
CA TRP A 91 -0.66 13.05 -2.71
C TRP A 91 -1.89 12.80 -3.59
N LEU A 92 -2.83 11.99 -3.08
CA LEU A 92 -4.02 11.59 -3.82
C LEU A 92 -4.91 12.79 -4.17
N THR A 93 -5.10 13.74 -3.26
CA THR A 93 -5.89 14.95 -3.51
C THR A 93 -5.11 16.05 -4.22
N GLY A 94 -3.78 15.95 -4.30
CA GLY A 94 -2.92 17.01 -4.81
C GLY A 94 -2.88 18.25 -3.91
N ALA A 95 -3.25 18.13 -2.64
CA ALA A 95 -3.40 19.26 -1.71
C ALA A 95 -2.11 20.08 -1.50
N LEU A 96 -0.94 19.53 -1.83
CA LEU A 96 0.34 20.25 -1.73
C LEU A 96 0.79 20.91 -3.04
N SER A 97 0.02 20.74 -4.13
CA SER A 97 0.27 21.42 -5.41
C SER A 97 -0.15 22.88 -5.30
N THR A 98 0.74 23.79 -5.68
CA THR A 98 0.42 25.22 -5.84
C THR A 98 0.76 25.65 -7.26
N PRO A 99 0.22 26.78 -7.76
CA PRO A 99 0.61 27.30 -9.08
C PRO A 99 2.12 27.50 -9.23
N ASP A 100 2.81 27.84 -8.15
CA ASP A 100 4.26 28.10 -8.13
C ASP A 100 5.11 26.85 -7.88
N VAL A 101 4.52 25.79 -7.33
CA VAL A 101 5.20 24.53 -6.99
C VAL A 101 4.27 23.36 -7.32
N PRO A 102 4.21 22.95 -8.59
CA PRO A 102 3.34 21.88 -9.00
C PRO A 102 3.87 20.52 -8.50
N LEU A 103 2.95 19.63 -8.10
CA LEU A 103 3.27 18.25 -7.74
C LEU A 103 3.43 17.41 -9.00
N ASP A 104 4.62 17.50 -9.60
CA ASP A 104 4.82 16.95 -10.93
C ASP A 104 5.10 15.46 -10.92
N SER A 105 5.89 14.96 -9.96
CA SER A 105 6.35 13.57 -9.92
C SER A 105 6.28 12.91 -8.54
N PRO A 106 6.15 11.57 -8.48
CA PRO A 106 6.34 10.79 -7.27
C PRO A 106 7.63 11.12 -6.49
N LEU A 107 8.76 11.27 -7.19
CA LEU A 107 10.05 11.54 -6.55
C LEU A 107 10.07 12.94 -5.91
N ALA A 108 9.62 13.97 -6.62
CA ALA A 108 9.57 15.33 -6.10
C ALA A 108 8.65 15.46 -4.87
N TYR A 109 7.54 14.72 -4.85
CA TYR A 109 6.69 14.65 -3.67
C TYR A 109 7.41 14.04 -2.47
N LEU A 110 8.10 12.92 -2.67
CA LEU A 110 8.84 12.27 -1.58
C LEU A 110 10.03 13.09 -1.09
N GLU A 111 10.73 13.81 -1.96
CA GLU A 111 11.77 14.77 -1.57
C GLU A 111 11.23 15.87 -0.66
N ARG A 112 10.03 16.39 -0.96
CA ARG A 112 9.36 17.35 -0.08
C ARG A 112 9.00 16.74 1.26
N VAL A 113 8.42 15.53 1.27
CA VAL A 113 8.11 14.79 2.50
C VAL A 113 9.38 14.52 3.31
N ALA A 114 10.51 14.26 2.66
CA ALA A 114 11.78 13.98 3.34
C ALA A 114 12.31 15.18 4.14
N ARG A 115 12.09 16.42 3.68
CA ARG A 115 12.50 17.64 4.41
C ARG A 115 11.93 17.71 5.83
N ASP A 116 10.67 17.30 5.97
CA ASP A 116 9.95 17.33 7.25
C ASP A 116 9.77 15.92 7.85
N GLY A 117 10.39 14.89 7.28
CA GLY A 117 10.13 13.49 7.62
C GLY A 117 10.38 13.14 9.10
N ALA A 118 11.25 13.91 9.77
CA ALA A 118 11.61 13.75 11.17
C ALA A 118 10.48 14.13 12.16
N ILE A 119 9.49 14.93 11.73
CA ILE A 119 8.36 15.30 12.61
C ILE A 119 7.40 14.12 12.82
N TYR A 120 7.42 13.14 11.91
CA TYR A 120 6.56 11.97 11.93
C TYR A 120 7.20 10.79 12.68
N ASN A 121 6.35 9.95 13.28
CA ASN A 121 6.73 8.59 13.67
C ASN A 121 7.25 7.80 12.46
N GLY A 122 8.02 6.73 12.68
CA GLY A 122 8.64 5.97 11.60
C GLY A 122 7.64 5.43 10.55
N PHE A 123 7.96 5.53 9.26
CA PHE A 123 7.10 5.09 8.15
C PHE A 123 7.89 4.71 6.90
N ASN A 124 7.22 3.95 6.03
CA ASN A 124 7.52 3.83 4.61
C ASN A 124 6.39 4.49 3.82
N LEU A 125 6.73 5.15 2.73
CA LEU A 125 5.78 5.76 1.80
C LEU A 125 6.14 5.33 0.39
N LEU A 126 5.16 4.77 -0.31
CA LEU A 126 5.22 4.36 -1.71
C LEU A 126 4.29 5.29 -2.49
N ILE A 127 4.80 5.96 -3.52
CA ILE A 127 4.07 6.95 -4.31
C ILE A 127 4.21 6.59 -5.78
N GLY A 128 3.09 6.52 -6.50
CA GLY A 128 3.07 6.17 -7.91
C GLY A 128 2.32 7.20 -8.74
N ASP A 129 2.75 7.29 -9.99
CA ASP A 129 2.01 7.94 -11.07
C ASP A 129 2.06 7.00 -12.29
N TRP A 130 0.90 6.43 -12.61
CA TRP A 130 0.80 5.43 -13.66
C TRP A 130 0.96 6.03 -15.05
N SER A 131 0.55 7.28 -15.26
CA SER A 131 0.74 7.98 -16.55
C SER A 131 2.22 8.18 -16.86
N ARG A 132 3.02 8.44 -15.82
CA ARG A 132 4.49 8.60 -15.90
C ARG A 132 5.23 7.27 -15.85
N ARG A 133 4.54 6.16 -15.55
CA ARG A 133 5.13 4.86 -15.26
C ARG A 133 6.24 4.97 -14.20
N GLU A 134 5.98 5.76 -13.17
CA GLU A 134 6.91 6.01 -12.07
C GLU A 134 6.34 5.49 -10.76
N LEU A 135 7.20 4.83 -9.98
CA LEU A 135 6.91 4.39 -8.62
C LEU A 135 8.12 4.75 -7.75
N ALA A 136 7.91 5.53 -6.70
CA ALA A 136 8.95 6.03 -5.82
C ALA A 136 8.72 5.57 -4.38
N TRP A 137 9.81 5.36 -3.65
CA TRP A 137 9.78 4.93 -2.25
C TRP A 137 10.67 5.82 -1.38
N TYR A 138 10.21 6.03 -0.14
CA TYR A 138 10.96 6.71 0.92
C TYR A 138 10.63 6.10 2.28
N CYS A 139 11.64 6.03 3.15
CA CYS A 139 11.47 5.70 4.56
C CYS A 139 12.21 6.71 5.43
N ASN A 140 11.51 7.35 6.38
CA ASN A 140 12.10 8.36 7.26
C ASN A 140 13.00 7.77 8.38
N ARG A 141 13.33 6.49 8.29
CA ARG A 141 14.32 5.79 9.13
C ARG A 141 15.43 5.14 8.29
N SER A 142 15.32 5.21 6.97
CA SER A 142 16.40 4.80 6.07
C SER A 142 17.44 5.92 5.97
N SER A 143 18.71 5.56 5.78
CA SER A 143 19.76 6.51 5.37
C SER A 143 19.67 6.86 3.88
N ALA A 144 18.91 6.09 3.10
CA ALA A 144 18.69 6.35 1.69
C ALA A 144 17.75 7.55 1.49
N ALA A 145 18.10 8.42 0.54
CA ALA A 145 17.21 9.46 0.03
C ALA A 145 16.00 8.81 -0.69
N PRO A 146 14.91 9.58 -0.90
CA PRO A 146 13.84 9.17 -1.81
C PRO A 146 14.39 8.68 -3.16
N THR A 147 13.82 7.61 -3.69
CA THR A 147 14.27 7.00 -4.95
C THR A 147 13.10 6.50 -5.78
N LEU A 148 13.29 6.48 -7.11
CA LEU A 148 12.47 5.65 -7.98
C LEU A 148 12.82 4.18 -7.76
N LEU A 149 11.81 3.31 -7.88
CA LEU A 149 11.97 1.88 -7.78
C LEU A 149 12.32 1.26 -9.12
N GLU A 150 13.27 0.34 -9.09
CA GLU A 150 13.61 -0.52 -10.22
C GLU A 150 12.50 -1.55 -10.48
N SER A 151 12.46 -2.07 -11.70
CA SER A 151 11.55 -3.15 -12.08
C SER A 151 11.80 -4.41 -11.24
N GLY A 152 10.74 -5.03 -10.73
CA GLY A 152 10.86 -6.26 -9.96
C GLY A 152 9.73 -6.51 -8.96
N THR A 153 9.85 -7.63 -8.25
CA THR A 153 8.95 -7.98 -7.15
C THR A 153 9.57 -7.55 -5.83
N HIS A 154 8.87 -6.68 -5.10
CA HIS A 154 9.31 -6.05 -3.86
C HIS A 154 8.33 -6.32 -2.71
N GLY A 155 8.76 -5.97 -1.51
CA GLY A 155 7.87 -5.96 -0.36
C GLY A 155 8.26 -4.95 0.71
N ILE A 156 7.25 -4.50 1.45
CA ILE A 156 7.41 -3.62 2.60
C ILE A 156 6.60 -4.20 3.77
N SER A 157 7.28 -4.49 4.88
CA SER A 157 6.60 -4.74 6.16
C SER A 157 6.76 -3.51 7.07
N ASN A 158 7.41 -3.65 8.22
CA ASN A 158 7.56 -2.57 9.19
C ASN A 158 9.03 -2.26 9.48
N ALA A 159 9.82 -2.37 8.43
CA ALA A 159 11.21 -1.99 8.35
C ALA A 159 11.41 -1.34 6.98
N VAL A 160 12.67 -1.10 6.61
CA VAL A 160 13.05 -0.61 5.28
C VAL A 160 12.57 -1.58 4.20
N LEU A 161 12.33 -1.07 2.97
CA LEU A 161 12.00 -1.86 1.77
C LEU A 161 12.85 -3.13 1.68
N ASP A 162 12.21 -4.26 1.38
CA ASP A 162 12.84 -5.56 1.15
C ASP A 162 13.67 -6.13 2.33
N THR A 163 13.50 -5.59 3.55
CA THR A 163 14.07 -6.21 4.76
C THR A 163 13.58 -7.64 4.90
N ALA A 164 14.51 -8.59 5.06
CA ALA A 164 14.26 -10.04 5.00
C ALA A 164 13.52 -10.62 6.23
N TRP A 165 12.38 -10.05 6.59
CA TRP A 165 11.49 -10.65 7.59
C TRP A 165 10.84 -11.92 7.03
N PRO A 166 10.67 -12.99 7.82
CA PRO A 166 10.22 -14.29 7.31
C PRO A 166 8.94 -14.22 6.47
N LYS A 167 7.93 -13.46 6.95
CA LYS A 167 6.68 -13.25 6.21
C LYS A 167 6.87 -12.50 4.91
N LEU A 168 7.77 -11.52 4.88
CA LEU A 168 8.00 -10.72 3.68
C LEU A 168 8.70 -11.54 2.61
N VAL A 169 9.74 -12.28 2.98
CA VAL A 169 10.47 -13.19 2.10
C VAL A 169 9.50 -14.21 1.48
N ARG A 170 8.68 -14.85 2.33
CA ARG A 170 7.68 -15.83 1.91
C ARG A 170 6.65 -15.23 0.96
N LYS A 171 5.99 -14.14 1.34
CA LYS A 171 4.92 -13.53 0.53
C LYS A 171 5.42 -12.97 -0.79
N ARG A 172 6.64 -12.42 -0.83
CA ARG A 172 7.26 -11.94 -2.06
C ARG A 172 7.59 -13.09 -3.02
N ALA A 173 8.06 -14.23 -2.49
CA ALA A 173 8.30 -15.43 -3.29
C ALA A 173 7.00 -16.03 -3.84
N GLU A 174 5.95 -16.12 -3.01
CA GLU A 174 4.63 -16.62 -3.41
C GLU A 174 3.98 -15.71 -4.46
N LEU A 175 4.08 -14.38 -4.32
CA LEU A 175 3.58 -13.43 -5.31
C LEU A 175 4.27 -13.64 -6.66
N ARG A 176 5.61 -13.76 -6.65
CA ARG A 176 6.38 -14.01 -7.87
C ARG A 176 5.94 -15.31 -8.55
N ALA A 177 5.86 -16.40 -7.80
CA ALA A 177 5.45 -17.71 -8.34
C ALA A 177 4.03 -17.69 -8.91
N LEU A 178 3.10 -16.98 -8.25
CA LEU A 178 1.73 -16.79 -8.74
C LEU A 178 1.72 -16.09 -10.10
N LEU A 179 2.48 -14.99 -10.24
CA LEU A 179 2.51 -14.19 -11.47
C LEU A 179 3.34 -14.83 -12.59
N GLU A 180 4.31 -15.68 -12.28
CA GLU A 180 5.01 -16.52 -13.25
C GLU A 180 4.11 -17.61 -13.84
N GLY A 181 3.20 -18.16 -13.02
CA GLY A 181 2.20 -19.13 -13.48
C GLY A 181 1.04 -18.49 -14.25
N ASP A 182 0.55 -17.35 -13.77
CA ASP A 182 -0.51 -16.57 -14.42
C ASP A 182 -0.37 -15.07 -14.06
N ALA A 183 0.15 -14.27 -15.00
CA ALA A 183 0.28 -12.83 -14.82
C ALA A 183 -1.05 -12.12 -14.56
N LEU A 184 -2.18 -12.72 -14.99
CA LEU A 184 -3.52 -12.20 -14.82
C LEU A 184 -4.31 -12.95 -13.73
N ALA A 185 -3.63 -13.69 -12.84
CA ALA A 185 -4.26 -14.42 -11.74
C ALA A 185 -5.37 -13.60 -11.04
N PRO A 186 -6.52 -14.17 -10.68
CA PRO A 186 -7.63 -13.41 -10.09
C PRO A 186 -7.21 -12.57 -8.87
N LEU A 187 -7.83 -11.41 -8.67
CA LEU A 187 -7.49 -10.55 -7.52
C LEU A 187 -7.77 -11.25 -6.18
N GLU A 188 -8.74 -12.16 -6.16
CA GLU A 188 -9.07 -13.03 -5.04
C GLU A 188 -7.88 -13.91 -4.65
N SER A 189 -7.10 -14.38 -5.63
CA SER A 189 -5.88 -15.18 -5.36
C SER A 189 -4.81 -14.35 -4.65
N LEU A 190 -4.71 -13.04 -4.96
CA LEU A 190 -3.82 -12.11 -4.26
C LEU A 190 -4.31 -11.82 -2.84
N VAL A 191 -5.63 -11.71 -2.65
CA VAL A 191 -6.23 -11.58 -1.31
C VAL A 191 -5.94 -12.82 -0.48
N ASP A 192 -6.21 -14.00 -1.01
CA ASP A 192 -6.03 -15.28 -0.30
C ASP A 192 -4.55 -15.53 0.03
N LEU A 193 -3.63 -15.16 -0.87
CA LEU A 193 -2.18 -15.18 -0.63
C LEU A 193 -1.81 -14.41 0.65
N MET A 194 -2.43 -13.26 0.89
CA MET A 194 -2.13 -12.40 2.04
C MET A 194 -2.87 -12.81 3.31
N ARG A 195 -3.94 -13.61 3.22
CA ARG A 195 -4.71 -14.13 4.36
C ARG A 195 -4.09 -15.39 4.97
N ASP A 196 -2.79 -15.33 5.22
CA ASP A 196 -1.96 -16.43 5.71
C ASP A 196 -1.61 -16.28 7.20
N PRO A 197 -2.16 -17.14 8.09
CA PRO A 197 -1.93 -17.08 9.53
C PRO A 197 -0.63 -17.76 9.98
N ARG A 198 0.19 -18.32 9.06
CA ARG A 198 1.42 -19.05 9.42
C ARG A 198 2.41 -18.16 10.16
N LEU A 199 2.78 -18.58 11.36
CA LEU A 199 3.82 -17.97 12.20
C LEU A 199 5.21 -18.41 11.73
N ALA A 200 6.20 -17.54 11.93
CA ALA A 200 7.61 -17.89 11.79
C ALA A 200 8.13 -18.60 13.04
N ARG A 201 9.24 -19.33 12.89
CA ARG A 201 9.91 -19.95 14.04
C ARG A 201 10.59 -18.88 14.88
N ASP A 202 10.74 -19.13 16.19
CA ASP A 202 11.34 -18.16 17.12
C ASP A 202 12.77 -17.74 16.73
N ASP A 203 13.55 -18.66 16.17
CA ASP A 203 14.92 -18.43 15.70
C ASP A 203 15.00 -17.60 14.41
N GLU A 204 13.88 -17.39 13.73
CA GLU A 204 13.76 -16.55 12.53
C GLU A 204 13.14 -15.17 12.83
N LEU A 205 12.64 -14.95 14.05
CA LEU A 205 11.97 -13.71 14.40
C LEU A 205 12.96 -12.54 14.48
N PRO A 206 12.57 -11.34 14.01
CA PRO A 206 13.38 -10.17 14.23
C PRO A 206 13.38 -9.80 15.73
N SER A 207 14.45 -9.18 16.20
CA SER A 207 14.51 -8.60 17.54
C SER A 207 14.24 -7.10 17.46
N THR A 208 12.98 -6.70 17.65
CA THR A 208 12.55 -5.30 17.42
C THR A 208 12.24 -4.51 18.70
N GLY A 209 12.58 -5.07 19.86
CA GLY A 209 12.35 -4.43 21.17
C GLY A 209 10.95 -4.66 21.76
N ILE A 210 10.15 -5.56 21.18
CA ILE A 210 8.86 -6.01 21.74
C ILE A 210 9.00 -7.43 22.32
N PRO A 211 8.09 -7.87 23.22
CA PRO A 211 8.11 -9.22 23.76
C PRO A 211 8.01 -10.31 22.69
N LEU A 212 8.67 -11.46 22.90
CA LEU A 212 8.70 -12.60 21.96
C LEU A 212 7.31 -13.07 21.55
N GLU A 213 6.36 -13.14 22.48
CA GLU A 213 4.97 -13.51 22.19
C GLU A 213 4.34 -12.58 21.13
N ARG A 214 4.66 -11.28 21.22
CA ARG A 214 4.20 -10.30 20.25
C ARG A 214 4.95 -10.42 18.92
N GLU A 215 6.24 -10.73 18.93
CA GLU A 215 7.00 -11.02 17.71
C GLU A 215 6.38 -12.20 16.94
N ARG A 216 6.03 -13.29 17.66
CA ARG A 216 5.36 -14.46 17.07
C ARG A 216 4.07 -14.07 16.37
N VAL A 217 3.14 -13.42 17.07
CA VAL A 217 1.85 -13.00 16.49
C VAL A 217 2.04 -12.10 15.26
N LEU A 218 2.97 -11.15 15.34
CA LEU A 218 3.23 -10.20 14.25
C LEU A 218 4.04 -10.79 13.08
N SER A 219 4.52 -12.03 13.21
CA SER A 219 5.19 -12.77 12.14
C SER A 219 4.22 -13.38 11.13
N ALA A 220 2.92 -13.46 11.44
CA ALA A 220 1.91 -13.83 10.45
C ALA A 220 1.74 -12.72 9.39
N ALA A 221 1.35 -13.12 8.18
CA ALA A 221 0.87 -12.16 7.18
C ALA A 221 -0.54 -11.69 7.56
N PHE A 222 -1.42 -12.63 7.92
CA PHE A 222 -2.74 -12.37 8.47
C PHE A 222 -2.70 -12.48 10.00
N ILE A 223 -2.69 -11.34 10.67
CA ILE A 223 -2.52 -11.26 12.11
C ILE A 223 -3.87 -11.43 12.81
N GLU A 224 -3.91 -12.34 13.78
CA GLU A 224 -5.06 -12.56 14.64
C GLU A 224 -4.67 -12.41 16.10
N SER A 225 -5.26 -11.42 16.78
CA SER A 225 -5.15 -11.24 18.22
C SER A 225 -6.40 -10.52 18.76
N PRO A 226 -6.61 -10.44 20.09
CA PRO A 226 -7.85 -9.91 20.67
C PRO A 226 -8.15 -8.43 20.36
N GLU A 227 -7.13 -7.57 20.33
CA GLU A 227 -7.32 -6.11 20.20
C GLU A 227 -6.73 -5.54 18.90
N TYR A 228 -5.95 -6.36 18.18
CA TYR A 228 -5.13 -5.96 17.06
C TYR A 228 -5.11 -7.07 16.00
N GLY A 229 -5.17 -6.71 14.73
CA GLY A 229 -5.03 -7.71 13.68
C GLY A 229 -5.15 -7.12 12.29
N THR A 230 -5.01 -8.00 11.29
CA THR A 230 -5.30 -7.66 9.91
C THR A 230 -6.80 -7.39 9.80
N ARG A 231 -7.15 -6.14 9.48
CA ARG A 231 -8.53 -5.65 9.34
C ARG A 231 -9.03 -5.64 7.91
N GLY A 232 -8.11 -5.61 6.95
CA GLY A 232 -8.44 -5.57 5.54
C GLY A 232 -7.27 -6.01 4.69
N THR A 233 -7.59 -6.70 3.60
CA THR A 233 -6.65 -7.13 2.57
C THR A 233 -7.07 -6.50 1.25
N THR A 234 -6.15 -5.80 0.61
CA THR A 234 -6.37 -5.14 -0.68
C THR A 234 -5.50 -5.79 -1.74
N ALA A 235 -6.10 -6.20 -2.86
CA ALA A 235 -5.42 -6.58 -4.08
C ALA A 235 -5.66 -5.51 -5.15
N LEU A 236 -4.61 -5.12 -5.88
CA LEU A 236 -4.65 -4.10 -6.93
C LEU A 236 -3.87 -4.61 -8.14
N ARG A 237 -4.42 -4.38 -9.33
CA ARG A 237 -3.71 -4.55 -10.61
C ARG A 237 -3.92 -3.33 -11.50
N VAL A 238 -2.83 -2.87 -12.13
CA VAL A 238 -2.84 -1.88 -13.20
C VAL A 238 -2.33 -2.55 -14.47
N LEU A 239 -3.16 -2.56 -15.50
CA LEU A 239 -2.83 -3.09 -16.82
C LEU A 239 -2.50 -1.94 -17.76
N ALA A 240 -1.43 -2.11 -18.54
CA ALA A 240 -1.28 -1.34 -19.77
C ALA A 240 -2.20 -1.97 -20.84
N GLY A 241 -3.14 -1.20 -21.34
CA GLY A 241 -3.91 -1.55 -22.53
C GLY A 241 -3.14 -1.19 -23.79
N GLY A 242 -3.33 -1.98 -24.84
CA GLY A 242 -2.80 -1.68 -26.17
C GLY A 242 -3.19 -0.27 -26.65
N LYS A 243 -2.46 0.25 -27.63
CA LYS A 243 -2.72 1.58 -28.20
C LYS A 243 -4.17 1.70 -28.67
N ASP A 244 -4.84 2.76 -28.25
CA ASP A 244 -6.16 3.09 -28.80
C ASP A 244 -5.94 3.64 -30.22
N GLU A 245 -6.33 2.89 -31.25
CA GLU A 245 -6.16 3.29 -32.65
C GLU A 245 -6.96 4.57 -33.01
N SER A 246 -7.88 4.99 -32.12
CA SER A 246 -8.67 6.21 -32.26
C SER A 246 -8.04 7.46 -31.63
N ASP A 247 -6.97 7.31 -30.83
CA ASP A 247 -6.28 8.44 -30.20
C ASP A 247 -5.05 8.83 -31.05
N ALA A 248 -5.09 10.05 -31.62
CA ALA A 248 -4.00 10.60 -32.43
C ALA A 248 -2.67 10.75 -31.67
N ALA A 249 -2.70 10.71 -30.32
CA ALA A 249 -1.51 10.73 -29.46
C ALA A 249 -0.92 9.33 -29.18
N GLY A 250 -1.63 8.24 -29.49
CA GLY A 250 -1.15 6.87 -29.30
C GLY A 250 -0.83 6.49 -27.85
N SER A 251 -1.45 7.15 -26.86
CA SER A 251 -1.22 6.89 -25.44
C SER A 251 -1.79 5.52 -25.03
N ALA A 252 -1.05 4.77 -24.23
CA ALA A 252 -1.50 3.47 -23.74
C ALA A 252 -2.66 3.67 -22.75
N THR A 253 -3.82 3.06 -22.99
CA THR A 253 -4.95 3.16 -22.07
C THR A 253 -4.67 2.33 -20.82
N LEU A 254 -4.47 2.95 -19.67
CA LEU A 254 -4.26 2.22 -18.41
C LEU A 254 -5.59 1.86 -17.75
N ARG A 255 -5.68 0.66 -17.18
CA ARG A 255 -6.87 0.18 -16.44
C ARG A 255 -6.48 -0.31 -15.07
N ALA A 256 -7.19 0.14 -14.04
CA ALA A 256 -7.02 -0.33 -12.68
C ALA A 256 -8.15 -1.28 -12.29
N SER A 257 -7.84 -2.32 -11.54
CA SER A 257 -8.79 -3.19 -10.86
C SER A 257 -8.33 -3.42 -9.44
N VAL A 258 -9.24 -3.26 -8.48
CA VAL A 258 -8.94 -3.38 -7.05
C VAL A 258 -10.05 -4.18 -6.36
N LEU A 259 -9.64 -5.01 -5.42
CA LEU A 259 -10.51 -5.78 -4.53
C LEU A 259 -10.03 -5.55 -3.09
N GLU A 260 -10.94 -5.17 -2.22
CA GLU A 260 -10.72 -5.11 -0.77
C GLU A 260 -11.62 -6.15 -0.09
N ARG A 261 -11.04 -7.00 0.76
CA ARG A 261 -11.78 -7.86 1.71
C ARG A 261 -11.51 -7.37 3.14
N SER A 262 -12.54 -6.89 3.83
CA SER A 262 -12.48 -6.21 5.12
C SER A 262 -13.25 -6.95 6.23
N ASP A 263 -12.79 -6.77 7.47
CA ASP A 263 -13.48 -7.15 8.71
C ASP A 263 -14.59 -6.17 9.10
N ASP A 264 -14.70 -5.04 8.43
CA ASP A 264 -15.71 -4.01 8.67
C ASP A 264 -16.33 -3.59 7.33
N ASN A 265 -17.67 -3.57 7.27
CA ASN A 265 -18.43 -3.12 6.09
C ASN A 265 -18.68 -1.60 6.07
N GLY A 266 -18.20 -0.87 7.07
CA GLY A 266 -18.46 0.55 7.30
C GLY A 266 -19.39 0.81 8.48
N SER A 267 -19.89 -0.23 9.14
CA SER A 267 -20.69 -0.11 10.37
C SER A 267 -19.85 0.18 11.62
N HIS A 268 -18.52 0.12 11.49
CA HIS A 268 -17.58 0.27 12.61
C HIS A 268 -17.69 -0.88 13.62
N ARG A 269 -18.24 -2.01 13.18
CA ARG A 269 -18.31 -3.27 13.92
C ARG A 269 -17.48 -4.32 13.18
N VAL A 270 -16.40 -4.75 13.83
CA VAL A 270 -15.48 -5.74 13.31
C VAL A 270 -16.09 -7.15 13.42
N VAL A 271 -16.14 -7.88 12.31
CA VAL A 271 -16.53 -9.30 12.21
C VAL A 271 -15.33 -10.09 11.69
N ARG A 272 -14.94 -11.18 12.37
CA ARG A 272 -13.71 -11.93 12.04
C ARG A 272 -13.97 -13.44 11.84
N PRO A 273 -13.38 -14.08 10.81
CA PRO A 273 -12.69 -13.42 9.71
C PRO A 273 -13.68 -12.60 8.86
N GLY A 274 -13.28 -11.38 8.50
CA GLY A 274 -14.07 -10.50 7.66
C GLY A 274 -14.10 -10.98 6.23
N ASN A 275 -15.30 -10.98 5.65
CA ASN A 275 -15.54 -11.33 4.25
C ASN A 275 -16.34 -10.24 3.52
N PHE A 276 -16.30 -9.00 4.03
CA PHE A 276 -16.95 -7.88 3.35
C PHE A 276 -16.10 -7.43 2.17
N GLU A 277 -16.59 -7.65 0.97
CA GLU A 277 -15.84 -7.36 -0.25
C GLU A 277 -16.33 -6.10 -0.93
N ARG A 278 -15.37 -5.35 -1.47
CA ARG A 278 -15.60 -4.21 -2.34
C ARG A 278 -14.64 -4.30 -3.51
N SER A 279 -15.15 -4.17 -4.72
CA SER A 279 -14.37 -4.23 -5.93
C SER A 279 -14.63 -3.02 -6.82
N PHE A 280 -13.57 -2.51 -7.45
CA PHE A 280 -13.67 -1.40 -8.38
C PHE A 280 -12.81 -1.69 -9.60
N ALA A 281 -13.32 -1.37 -10.79
CA ALA A 281 -12.57 -1.41 -12.03
C ALA A 281 -12.85 -0.12 -12.81
N PHE A 282 -11.80 0.56 -13.28
CA PHE A 282 -11.93 1.83 -13.98
C PHE A 282 -10.75 2.08 -14.91
N LYS A 283 -10.98 2.91 -15.95
CA LYS A 283 -9.91 3.45 -16.79
C LYS A 283 -9.23 4.59 -16.04
N ILE A 284 -7.90 4.64 -16.11
CA ILE A 284 -7.13 5.78 -15.63
C ILE A 284 -7.24 6.87 -16.69
N GLU A 285 -7.68 8.05 -16.25
CA GLU A 285 -7.77 9.26 -17.05
C GLU A 285 -6.35 9.79 -17.28
N GLY A 286 -5.97 9.94 -18.55
CA GLY A 286 -4.68 10.51 -18.97
C GLY A 286 -4.74 12.01 -19.16
#